data_AF-A0A7Z9PPI8-F1
#
_entry.id   AF-A0A7Z9PPI8-F1
#
_cell.length_a   1.000
_cell.length_b   1.000
_cell.length_c   1.000
_cell.angle_alpha   90.00
_cell.angle_beta   90.00
_cell.angle_gamma   90.00
#
_symmetry.space_group_name_H-M   'P 1'
#
loop_
_entity.id
_entity.type
_entity.pdbx_description
1 polymer ?
#
loop_
_entity_poly.entity_id
_entity_poly.type
_entity_poly.pdbx_seq_one_letter_code
_entity_poly.pdbx_strand_id
1 'polypeptide(L)'
;MVQEKTFLDWVKQETSRQPNKQHDPAVWIRRGQDFLREYTLVDPALISLIAEIDHTATNPESAEWRKGKSILHLVNHQLRIDFYYTLLCELTLDVADHLVVHGAYEAHKQQLVDQGFVGDIAPQTSAQEAPSEKDRPLIRLFEVWKYRLSELNGCDFSYRRMASYLPLPRDCSEEEFASRAFETPADHKYGKLKRWRKGTIPDLSDFETFIARLCAGHDSDHYLAWMKAQVALAWGRLIDEEEEALASIATTHPDLQCFNAIGSYSAYWNHYQKQAADISAA
;
A
#
# COMPACT_ATOMS: atom_id res chain seq x y z
N MET A 1 10.60 -11.02 13.35
CA MET A 1 11.96 -11.18 13.94
C MET A 1 12.74 -12.43 13.52
N VAL A 2 12.20 -13.65 13.55
CA VAL A 2 12.98 -14.88 13.22
C VAL A 2 13.33 -14.94 11.72
N GLN A 3 12.39 -14.63 10.83
CA GLN A 3 12.62 -14.63 9.38
C GLN A 3 13.58 -13.54 8.93
N GLU A 4 13.48 -12.35 9.52
CA GLU A 4 14.39 -11.22 9.25
C GLU A 4 15.84 -11.54 9.66
N LYS A 5 16.03 -12.19 10.82
CA LYS A 5 17.35 -12.67 11.24
C LYS A 5 17.91 -13.73 10.28
N THR A 6 17.08 -14.70 9.88
CA THR A 6 17.47 -15.73 8.90
C THR A 6 17.88 -15.12 7.56
N PHE A 7 17.13 -14.12 7.08
CA PHE A 7 17.47 -13.39 5.86
C PHE A 7 18.80 -12.65 5.98
N LEU A 8 18.99 -11.88 7.07
CA LEU A 8 20.22 -11.13 7.29
C LEU A 8 21.44 -12.04 7.48
N ASP A 9 21.27 -13.19 8.13
CA ASP A 9 22.33 -14.18 8.32
C ASP A 9 22.68 -14.87 7.00
N TRP A 10 21.68 -15.18 6.15
CA TRP A 10 21.90 -15.68 4.80
C TRP A 10 22.64 -14.65 3.93
N VAL A 11 22.19 -13.39 3.91
CA VAL A 11 22.86 -12.31 3.15
C VAL A 11 24.30 -12.13 3.60
N LYS A 12 24.58 -12.14 4.91
CA LYS A 12 25.95 -12.05 5.44
C LYS A 12 26.80 -13.26 5.04
N GLN A 13 26.25 -14.46 5.13
CA GLN A 13 26.95 -15.68 4.73
C GLN A 13 27.30 -15.66 3.25
N GLU A 14 26.40 -15.13 2.42
CA GLU A 14 26.54 -15.17 0.98
C GLU A 14 27.43 -14.02 0.46
N THR A 15 27.38 -12.84 1.09
CA THR A 15 28.25 -11.69 0.80
C THR A 15 29.67 -11.81 1.35
N SER A 16 29.90 -12.66 2.37
CA SER A 16 31.23 -12.89 2.96
C SER A 16 32.06 -13.99 2.28
N ARG A 17 31.48 -14.70 1.29
CA ARG A 17 32.22 -15.70 0.51
C ARG A 17 33.15 -15.01 -0.48
N GLN A 18 34.46 -15.15 -0.31
CA GLN A 18 35.44 -14.75 -1.33
C GLN A 18 35.23 -15.55 -2.64
N PRO A 19 35.46 -14.93 -3.81
CA PRO A 19 35.18 -15.54 -5.10
C PRO A 19 36.09 -16.75 -5.32
N ASN A 20 35.54 -17.94 -5.10
CA ASN A 20 36.19 -19.21 -5.39
C ASN A 20 35.47 -19.90 -6.57
N LYS A 21 36.16 -20.82 -7.25
CA LYS A 21 35.78 -21.52 -8.50
C LYS A 21 34.45 -22.32 -8.49
N GLN A 22 33.56 -22.07 -7.54
CA GLN A 22 32.16 -22.53 -7.46
C GLN A 22 31.14 -21.50 -8.01
N HIS A 23 31.56 -20.51 -8.79
CA HIS A 23 30.65 -19.59 -9.49
C HIS A 23 30.13 -20.23 -10.78
N ASP A 24 29.45 -21.37 -10.65
CA ASP A 24 28.53 -21.82 -11.70
C ASP A 24 27.27 -20.96 -11.57
N PRO A 25 26.97 -20.08 -12.55
CA PRO A 25 25.77 -19.25 -12.53
C PRO A 25 24.50 -20.08 -12.28
N ALA A 26 24.45 -21.33 -12.76
CA ALA A 26 23.31 -22.22 -12.58
C ALA A 26 23.07 -22.57 -11.10
N VAL A 27 24.12 -22.73 -10.29
CA VAL A 27 23.99 -23.02 -8.85
C VAL A 27 23.44 -21.81 -8.10
N TRP A 28 23.91 -20.61 -8.44
CA TRP A 28 23.45 -19.36 -7.85
C TRP A 28 22.00 -19.04 -8.19
N ILE A 29 21.63 -19.19 -9.46
CA ILE A 29 20.26 -19.02 -9.93
C ILE A 29 19.34 -19.99 -9.19
N ARG A 30 19.71 -21.27 -9.10
CA ARG A 30 18.91 -22.27 -8.39
C ARG A 30 18.69 -21.90 -6.93
N ARG A 31 19.76 -21.54 -6.21
CA ARG A 31 19.66 -21.13 -4.80
C ARG A 31 18.81 -19.87 -4.62
N GLY A 32 18.95 -18.90 -5.51
CA GLY A 32 18.12 -17.69 -5.50
C GLY A 32 16.65 -18.02 -5.73
N GLN A 33 16.33 -18.88 -6.69
CA GLN A 33 14.97 -19.34 -6.95
C GLN A 33 14.39 -20.12 -5.76
N ASP A 34 15.17 -20.99 -5.14
CA ASP A 34 14.74 -21.76 -3.96
C ASP A 34 14.46 -20.83 -2.77
N PHE A 35 15.32 -19.83 -2.55
CA PHE A 35 15.10 -18.78 -1.55
C PHE A 35 13.79 -18.02 -1.81
N LEU A 36 13.57 -17.54 -3.04
CA LEU A 36 12.35 -16.79 -3.39
C LEU A 36 11.09 -17.63 -3.14
N ARG A 37 11.11 -18.92 -3.48
CA ARG A 37 9.96 -19.82 -3.28
C ARG A 37 9.67 -20.09 -1.80
N GLU A 38 10.70 -20.15 -0.96
CA GLU A 38 10.56 -20.53 0.44
C GLU A 38 10.17 -19.33 1.33
N TYR A 39 10.66 -18.13 1.01
CA TYR A 39 10.62 -16.98 1.93
C TYR A 39 9.81 -15.78 1.44
N THR A 40 9.23 -15.81 0.23
CA THR A 40 8.51 -14.65 -0.34
C THR A 40 7.22 -15.09 -1.03
N LEU A 41 6.33 -14.14 -1.30
CA LEU A 41 5.13 -14.37 -2.13
C LEU A 41 5.32 -13.96 -3.61
N VAL A 42 6.56 -13.97 -4.10
CA VAL A 42 6.84 -13.77 -5.54
C VAL A 42 6.23 -14.91 -6.35
N ASP A 43 5.59 -14.57 -7.48
CA ASP A 43 4.90 -15.51 -8.35
C ASP A 43 5.84 -16.65 -8.82
N PRO A 44 5.48 -17.92 -8.59
CA PRO A 44 6.31 -19.06 -8.97
C PRO A 44 6.66 -19.14 -10.47
N ALA A 45 5.78 -18.68 -11.35
CA ALA A 45 6.04 -18.61 -12.78
C ALA A 45 7.09 -17.51 -13.07
N LEU A 46 7.00 -16.36 -12.40
CA LEU A 46 8.03 -15.31 -12.51
C LEU A 46 9.40 -15.78 -11.99
N ILE A 47 9.44 -16.51 -10.88
CA ILE A 47 10.68 -17.11 -10.36
C ILE A 47 11.30 -18.05 -11.40
N SER A 48 10.46 -18.81 -12.10
CA SER A 48 10.93 -19.76 -13.12
C SER A 48 11.56 -19.05 -14.33
N LEU A 49 11.05 -17.88 -14.72
CA LEU A 49 11.61 -17.07 -15.80
C LEU A 49 13.05 -16.58 -15.54
N ILE A 50 13.50 -16.53 -14.28
CA ILE A 50 14.88 -16.14 -13.95
C ILE A 50 15.90 -17.08 -14.62
N ALA A 51 15.57 -18.36 -14.79
CA ALA A 51 16.44 -19.32 -15.46
C ALA A 51 16.51 -19.15 -16.98
N GLU A 52 15.58 -18.39 -17.57
CA GLU A 52 15.55 -18.08 -19.00
C GLU A 52 16.39 -16.84 -19.36
N ILE A 53 16.94 -16.14 -18.37
CA ILE A 53 17.76 -14.96 -18.60
C ILE A 53 19.08 -15.38 -19.24
N ASP A 54 19.38 -14.83 -20.42
CA ASP A 54 20.71 -14.98 -21.01
C ASP A 54 21.73 -14.10 -20.28
N HIS A 55 22.50 -14.73 -19.38
CA HIS A 55 23.54 -14.07 -18.59
C HIS A 55 24.80 -13.69 -19.39
N THR A 56 24.89 -14.12 -20.65
CA THR A 56 26.00 -13.78 -21.56
C THR A 56 25.68 -12.60 -22.46
N ALA A 57 24.42 -12.19 -22.53
CA ALA A 57 24.02 -10.98 -23.20
C ALA A 57 24.74 -9.79 -22.55
N THR A 58 25.43 -8.99 -23.34
CA THR A 58 26.17 -7.79 -22.88
C THR A 58 25.78 -6.54 -23.65
N ASN A 59 25.07 -6.69 -24.77
CA ASN A 59 24.58 -5.58 -25.57
C ASN A 59 23.24 -5.07 -25.00
N PRO A 60 23.17 -3.83 -24.49
CA PRO A 60 21.95 -3.26 -23.92
C PRO A 60 20.76 -3.18 -24.90
N GLU A 61 21.04 -3.13 -26.20
CA GLU A 61 20.04 -3.03 -27.27
C GLU A 61 19.50 -4.39 -27.71
N SER A 62 20.12 -5.50 -27.29
CA SER A 62 19.65 -6.85 -27.63
C SER A 62 18.29 -7.17 -27.01
N ALA A 63 17.50 -8.02 -27.66
CA ALA A 63 16.19 -8.42 -27.15
C ALA A 63 16.33 -9.25 -25.87
N GLU A 64 17.36 -10.09 -25.82
CA GLU A 64 17.74 -10.97 -24.73
C GLU A 64 18.08 -10.17 -23.47
N TRP A 65 18.95 -9.15 -23.59
CA TRP A 65 19.27 -8.25 -22.47
C TRP A 65 18.04 -7.51 -21.96
N ARG A 66 17.23 -6.95 -22.87
CA ARG A 66 16.03 -6.17 -22.50
C ARG A 66 14.98 -7.05 -21.82
N LYS A 67 14.81 -8.31 -22.25
CA LYS A 67 13.91 -9.27 -21.59
C LYS A 67 14.44 -9.65 -20.21
N GLY A 68 15.73 -10.00 -20.10
CA GLY A 68 16.36 -10.32 -18.81
C GLY A 68 16.24 -9.20 -17.78
N LYS A 69 16.50 -7.94 -18.20
CA LYS A 69 16.32 -6.76 -17.35
C LYS A 69 14.88 -6.60 -16.87
N SER A 70 13.91 -6.87 -17.74
CA SER A 70 12.49 -6.74 -17.41
C SER A 70 12.03 -7.81 -16.41
N ILE A 71 12.48 -9.06 -16.57
CA ILE A 71 12.24 -10.14 -15.61
C ILE A 71 12.81 -9.75 -14.23
N LEU A 72 14.06 -9.28 -14.18
CA LEU A 72 14.68 -8.87 -12.90
C LEU A 72 13.96 -7.69 -12.26
N HIS A 73 13.50 -6.70 -13.04
CA HIS A 73 12.69 -5.61 -12.51
C HIS A 73 11.36 -6.10 -11.94
N LEU A 74 10.69 -7.07 -12.59
CA LEU A 74 9.44 -7.64 -12.07
C LEU A 74 9.66 -8.42 -10.77
N VAL A 75 10.73 -9.20 -10.69
CA VAL A 75 11.10 -9.89 -9.44
C VAL A 75 11.33 -8.87 -8.32
N ASN A 76 12.10 -7.80 -8.61
CA ASN A 76 12.34 -6.74 -7.65
C ASN A 76 11.06 -5.99 -7.26
N HIS A 77 10.17 -5.72 -8.21
CA HIS A 77 8.85 -5.13 -7.96
C HIS A 77 8.05 -5.99 -6.97
N GLN A 78 7.91 -7.29 -7.22
CA GLN A 78 7.15 -8.17 -6.32
C GLN A 78 7.80 -8.31 -4.95
N LEU A 79 9.13 -8.32 -4.86
CA LEU A 79 9.84 -8.30 -3.57
C LEU A 79 9.57 -7.01 -2.78
N ARG A 80 9.48 -5.85 -3.46
CA ARG A 80 9.12 -4.59 -2.79
C ARG A 80 7.69 -4.61 -2.29
N ILE A 81 6.75 -5.11 -3.09
CA ILE A 81 5.36 -5.31 -2.66
C ILE A 81 5.30 -6.26 -1.47
N ASP A 82 6.04 -7.37 -1.50
CA ASP A 82 6.10 -8.37 -0.44
C ASP A 82 6.58 -7.76 0.89
N PHE A 83 7.63 -6.96 0.82
CA PHE A 83 8.13 -6.18 1.95
C PHE A 83 7.08 -5.19 2.49
N TYR A 84 6.47 -4.37 1.62
CA TYR A 84 5.49 -3.37 2.04
C TYR A 84 4.26 -4.01 2.68
N TYR A 85 3.77 -5.11 2.13
CA TYR A 85 2.58 -5.78 2.67
C TYR A 85 2.85 -6.49 3.98
N THR A 86 4.04 -7.08 4.12
CA THR A 86 4.50 -7.61 5.40
C THR A 86 4.50 -6.51 6.47
N LEU A 87 5.06 -5.34 6.18
CA LEU A 87 5.02 -4.20 7.12
C LEU A 87 3.60 -3.77 7.50
N LEU A 88 2.67 -3.76 6.54
CA LEU A 88 1.26 -3.42 6.80
C LEU A 88 0.54 -4.47 7.65
N CYS A 89 0.88 -5.75 7.47
CA CYS A 89 0.37 -6.84 8.29
C CYS A 89 0.91 -6.75 9.72
N GLU A 90 2.20 -6.51 9.90
CA GLU A 90 2.82 -6.30 11.22
C GLU A 90 2.24 -5.07 11.93
N LEU A 91 2.08 -3.94 11.21
CA LEU A 91 1.40 -2.75 11.75
C LEU A 91 -0.01 -3.08 12.26
N THR A 92 -0.73 -3.97 11.57
CA THR A 92 -2.05 -4.40 12.02
C THR A 92 -1.99 -5.10 13.37
N LEU A 93 -0.99 -5.96 13.59
CA LEU A 93 -0.78 -6.63 14.88
C LEU A 93 -0.41 -5.63 15.97
N ASP A 94 0.47 -4.67 15.67
CA ASP A 94 0.82 -3.59 16.60
C ASP A 94 -0.40 -2.74 17.01
N VAL A 95 -1.28 -2.43 16.04
CA VAL A 95 -2.54 -1.72 16.32
C VAL A 95 -3.49 -2.57 17.14
N ALA A 96 -3.59 -3.88 16.87
CA ALA A 96 -4.39 -4.81 17.66
C ALA A 96 -3.94 -4.81 19.13
N ASP A 97 -2.64 -4.99 19.39
CA ASP A 97 -2.06 -4.96 20.72
C ASP A 97 -2.29 -3.61 21.42
N HIS A 98 -2.09 -2.51 20.71
CA HIS A 98 -2.36 -1.18 21.23
C HIS A 98 -3.82 -1.04 21.69
N LEU A 99 -4.77 -1.51 20.89
CA LEU A 99 -6.20 -1.43 21.21
C LEU A 99 -6.59 -2.33 22.38
N VAL A 100 -5.94 -3.49 22.55
CA VAL A 100 -6.14 -4.36 23.72
C VAL A 100 -5.70 -3.61 24.98
N VAL A 101 -4.50 -3.03 24.98
CA VAL A 101 -3.96 -2.27 26.13
C VAL A 101 -4.85 -1.10 26.54
N HIS A 102 -5.53 -0.46 25.57
CA HIS A 102 -6.39 0.69 25.82
C HIS A 102 -7.89 0.33 25.97
N GLY A 103 -8.24 -0.95 25.96
CA GLY A 103 -9.62 -1.42 26.15
C GLY A 103 -10.58 -1.07 24.99
N ALA A 104 -10.04 -0.79 23.80
CA ALA A 104 -10.80 -0.41 22.61
C ALA A 104 -10.89 -1.54 21.55
N TYR A 105 -10.26 -2.68 21.81
CA TYR A 105 -10.13 -3.77 20.82
C TYR A 105 -11.48 -4.31 20.31
N GLU A 106 -12.44 -4.57 21.19
CA GLU A 106 -13.73 -5.16 20.81
C GLU A 106 -14.52 -4.30 19.81
N ALA A 107 -14.32 -2.98 19.80
CA ALA A 107 -14.95 -2.09 18.81
C ALA A 107 -14.38 -2.27 17.39
N HIS A 108 -13.17 -2.82 17.25
CA HIS A 108 -12.43 -2.94 16.00
C HIS A 108 -12.14 -4.40 15.60
N LYS A 109 -12.39 -5.35 16.49
CA LYS A 109 -12.04 -6.77 16.37
C LYS A 109 -12.42 -7.40 15.04
N GLN A 110 -13.68 -7.29 14.62
CA GLN A 110 -14.15 -7.93 13.39
C GLN A 110 -13.36 -7.43 12.18
N GLN A 111 -13.15 -6.11 12.07
CA GLN A 111 -12.36 -5.52 11.00
C GLN A 111 -10.91 -6.00 11.05
N LEU A 112 -10.28 -5.94 12.23
CA LEU A 112 -8.88 -6.31 12.40
C LEU A 112 -8.63 -7.78 12.09
N VAL A 113 -9.52 -8.69 12.50
CA VAL A 113 -9.35 -10.12 12.21
C VAL A 113 -9.62 -10.41 10.73
N ASP A 114 -10.70 -9.88 10.16
CA ASP A 114 -11.11 -10.25 8.81
C ASP A 114 -10.24 -9.63 7.71
N GLN A 115 -9.83 -8.38 7.91
CA GLN A 115 -9.24 -7.55 6.84
C GLN A 115 -7.95 -6.85 7.29
N GLY A 116 -7.62 -6.92 8.58
CA GLY A 116 -6.54 -6.17 9.15
C GLY A 116 -6.80 -4.66 9.23
N PHE A 117 -5.79 -3.90 9.66
CA PHE A 117 -5.96 -2.48 9.93
C PHE A 117 -6.22 -1.69 8.65
N VAL A 118 -5.64 -2.11 7.52
CA VAL A 118 -5.66 -1.36 6.26
C VAL A 118 -6.35 -2.09 5.10
N GLY A 119 -6.98 -3.25 5.35
CA GLY A 119 -7.59 -4.04 4.26
C GLY A 119 -8.78 -3.37 3.58
N ASP A 120 -9.51 -2.50 4.27
CA ASP A 120 -10.61 -1.70 3.71
C ASP A 120 -10.11 -0.65 2.69
N ILE A 121 -8.86 -0.20 2.84
CA ILE A 121 -8.19 0.74 1.93
C ILE A 121 -7.22 0.07 0.96
N ALA A 122 -7.09 -1.26 1.00
CA ALA A 122 -6.25 -1.99 0.08
C ALA A 122 -6.77 -1.88 -1.37
N PRO A 123 -5.86 -1.78 -2.36
CA PRO A 123 -6.26 -1.91 -3.76
C PRO A 123 -6.93 -3.26 -3.99
N GLN A 124 -8.05 -3.25 -4.69
CA GLN A 124 -8.81 -4.46 -5.03
C GLN A 124 -8.56 -4.93 -6.47
N THR A 125 -7.79 -4.17 -7.24
CA THR A 125 -7.56 -4.43 -8.65
C THR A 125 -6.89 -5.78 -8.84
N SER A 126 -7.54 -6.67 -9.60
CA SER A 126 -6.93 -7.95 -9.96
C SER A 126 -5.77 -7.74 -10.95
N ALA A 127 -4.87 -8.72 -11.07
CA ALA A 127 -3.73 -8.67 -11.99
C ALA A 127 -4.11 -8.48 -13.48
N GLN A 128 -5.40 -8.60 -13.82
CA GLN A 128 -5.93 -8.48 -15.18
C GLN A 128 -6.77 -7.22 -15.41
N GLU A 129 -7.02 -6.42 -14.37
CA GLU A 129 -7.80 -5.20 -14.47
C GLU A 129 -6.89 -3.97 -14.46
N ALA A 130 -7.17 -3.03 -15.36
CA ALA A 130 -6.48 -1.74 -15.34
C ALA A 130 -6.71 -1.05 -13.98
N PRO A 131 -5.67 -0.50 -13.34
CA PRO A 131 -5.81 0.25 -12.09
C PRO A 131 -6.92 1.29 -12.20
N SER A 132 -7.97 1.14 -11.39
CA SER A 132 -8.97 2.20 -11.28
C SER A 132 -8.43 3.30 -10.40
N GLU A 133 -8.62 4.56 -10.79
CA GLU A 133 -8.41 5.69 -9.87
C GLU A 133 -9.20 5.49 -8.56
N LYS A 134 -10.30 4.73 -8.58
CA LYS A 134 -11.12 4.44 -7.39
C LYS A 134 -10.48 3.47 -6.41
N ASP A 135 -9.45 2.74 -6.81
CA ASP A 135 -8.77 1.73 -5.99
C ASP A 135 -7.54 2.26 -5.26
N ARG A 136 -7.23 3.55 -5.41
CA ARG A 136 -6.14 4.19 -4.65
C ARG A 136 -6.45 4.21 -3.16
N PRO A 137 -5.48 3.91 -2.27
CA PRO A 137 -5.73 3.84 -0.83
C PRO A 137 -6.37 5.09 -0.22
N LEU A 138 -5.95 6.29 -0.61
CA LEU A 138 -6.53 7.54 -0.10
C LEU A 138 -8.00 7.72 -0.52
N ILE A 139 -8.34 7.31 -1.74
CA ILE A 139 -9.72 7.43 -2.26
C ILE A 139 -10.61 6.41 -1.57
N ARG A 140 -10.12 5.19 -1.39
CA ARG A 140 -10.77 4.14 -0.59
C ARG A 140 -11.01 4.61 0.84
N LEU A 141 -10.02 5.25 1.48
CA LEU A 141 -10.16 5.81 2.82
C LEU A 141 -11.28 6.86 2.91
N PHE A 142 -11.40 7.74 1.91
CA PHE A 142 -12.51 8.68 1.86
C PHE A 142 -13.86 7.99 1.70
N GLU A 143 -13.97 6.91 0.91
CA GLU A 143 -15.20 6.13 0.83
C GLU A 143 -15.52 5.43 2.15
N VAL A 144 -14.53 4.85 2.84
CA VAL A 144 -14.69 4.25 4.18
C VAL A 144 -15.24 5.28 5.17
N TRP A 145 -14.64 6.47 5.24
CA TRP A 145 -15.13 7.54 6.10
C TRP A 145 -16.52 8.02 5.69
N LYS A 146 -16.80 8.11 4.39
CA LYS A 146 -18.11 8.53 3.89
C LYS A 146 -19.19 7.52 4.30
N TYR A 147 -18.91 6.23 4.15
CA TYR A 147 -19.79 5.15 4.56
C TYR A 147 -20.06 5.20 6.07
N ARG A 148 -19.00 5.24 6.90
CA ARG A 148 -19.12 5.35 8.36
C ARG A 148 -19.95 6.57 8.79
N LEU A 149 -19.69 7.73 8.20
CA LEU A 149 -20.46 8.94 8.51
C LEU A 149 -21.91 8.83 8.04
N SER A 150 -22.19 8.09 6.96
CA SER A 150 -23.57 7.84 6.51
C SER A 150 -24.33 7.01 7.53
N GLU A 151 -23.71 5.94 8.04
CA GLU A 151 -24.28 5.09 9.10
C GLU A 151 -24.56 5.90 10.37
N LEU A 152 -23.59 6.69 10.83
CA LEU A 152 -23.73 7.52 12.04
C LEU A 152 -24.82 8.59 11.92
N ASN A 153 -25.05 9.13 10.71
CA ASN A 153 -26.06 10.17 10.46
C ASN A 153 -27.43 9.60 10.03
N GLY A 154 -27.56 8.29 9.81
CA GLY A 154 -28.77 7.65 9.28
C GLY A 154 -29.18 8.15 7.89
N CYS A 155 -28.27 8.76 7.12
CA CYS A 155 -28.53 9.26 5.78
C CYS A 155 -27.25 9.29 4.93
N ASP A 156 -27.40 9.21 3.62
CA ASP A 156 -26.28 9.23 2.68
C ASP A 156 -25.40 10.48 2.85
N PHE A 157 -24.13 10.25 3.19
CA PHE A 157 -23.16 11.31 3.36
C PHE A 157 -22.51 11.65 2.02
N SER A 158 -22.62 12.90 1.58
CA SER A 158 -22.04 13.34 0.30
C SER A 158 -20.60 13.81 0.47
N TYR A 159 -19.81 13.75 -0.61
CA TYR A 159 -18.47 14.36 -0.65
C TYR A 159 -18.49 15.87 -0.41
N ARG A 160 -19.58 16.56 -0.77
CA ARG A 160 -19.72 17.99 -0.49
C ARG A 160 -19.88 18.24 1.01
N ARG A 161 -20.60 17.36 1.71
CA ARG A 161 -20.71 17.38 3.17
C ARG A 161 -19.39 16.98 3.84
N MET A 162 -18.68 15.98 3.33
CA MET A 162 -17.33 15.65 3.80
C MET A 162 -16.37 16.84 3.64
N ALA A 163 -16.43 17.55 2.51
CA ALA A 163 -15.58 18.69 2.28
C ALA A 163 -15.79 19.83 3.29
N SER A 164 -16.95 19.95 3.95
CA SER A 164 -17.16 21.03 4.93
C SER A 164 -16.21 20.98 6.12
N TYR A 165 -15.63 19.81 6.40
CA TYR A 165 -14.64 19.59 7.46
C TYR A 165 -13.24 20.10 7.07
N LEU A 166 -12.99 20.39 5.79
CA LEU A 166 -11.70 20.94 5.36
C LEU A 166 -11.48 22.35 5.93
N PRO A 167 -10.25 22.68 6.33
CA PRO A 167 -9.90 24.05 6.65
C PRO A 167 -9.89 24.95 5.41
N LEU A 168 -10.27 26.21 5.63
CA LEU A 168 -9.96 27.29 4.69
C LEU A 168 -8.46 27.64 4.78
N PRO A 169 -7.89 28.31 3.77
CA PRO A 169 -6.51 28.80 3.84
C PRO A 169 -6.30 29.64 5.11
N ARG A 170 -5.29 29.28 5.92
CA ARG A 170 -4.77 29.95 7.15
C ARG A 170 -5.71 30.96 7.80
N ASP A 171 -6.35 30.60 8.92
CA ASP A 171 -7.13 31.47 9.82
C ASP A 171 -8.14 32.42 9.15
N CYS A 172 -8.46 32.18 7.87
CA CYS A 172 -9.40 32.98 7.12
C CYS A 172 -10.81 32.56 7.51
N SER A 173 -11.60 33.49 8.04
CA SER A 173 -13.01 33.23 8.29
C SER A 173 -13.75 32.98 6.97
N GLU A 174 -14.92 32.34 7.02
CA GLU A 174 -15.73 32.13 5.81
C GLU A 174 -16.12 33.46 5.15
N GLU A 175 -16.33 34.49 5.96
CA GLU A 175 -16.64 35.87 5.52
C GLU A 175 -15.44 36.53 4.85
N GLU A 176 -14.24 36.40 5.45
CA GLU A 176 -13.00 36.91 4.88
C GLU A 176 -12.68 36.24 3.54
N PHE A 177 -12.87 34.93 3.44
CA PHE A 177 -12.65 34.19 2.20
C PHE A 177 -13.62 34.64 1.11
N ALA A 178 -14.93 34.69 1.43
CA ALA A 178 -15.97 35.12 0.50
C ALA A 178 -15.76 36.57 0.01
N SER A 179 -15.18 37.44 0.84
CA SER A 179 -14.87 38.83 0.45
C SER A 179 -13.68 38.95 -0.52
N ARG A 180 -12.76 37.98 -0.51
CA ARG A 180 -11.50 38.02 -1.28
C ARG A 180 -11.52 37.13 -2.53
N ALA A 181 -12.38 36.12 -2.57
CA ALA A 181 -12.42 35.12 -3.62
C ALA A 181 -13.68 35.25 -4.49
N PHE A 182 -13.56 34.82 -5.75
CA PHE A 182 -14.70 34.70 -6.67
C PHE A 182 -15.51 33.41 -6.48
N GLU A 183 -15.15 32.57 -5.51
CA GLU A 183 -15.81 31.30 -5.18
C GLU A 183 -16.27 31.27 -3.73
N THR A 184 -17.31 30.50 -3.42
CA THR A 184 -17.79 30.36 -2.04
C THR A 184 -16.83 29.48 -1.22
N PRO A 185 -16.78 29.64 0.12
CA PRO A 185 -16.02 28.74 1.01
C PRO A 185 -16.33 27.25 0.78
N ALA A 186 -17.60 26.93 0.54
CA ALA A 186 -18.05 25.56 0.28
C ALA A 186 -17.51 25.03 -1.05
N ASP A 187 -17.48 25.86 -2.11
CA ASP A 187 -16.93 25.48 -3.40
C ASP A 187 -15.41 25.31 -3.35
N HIS A 188 -14.71 26.18 -2.61
CA HIS A 188 -13.28 26.05 -2.37
C HIS A 188 -12.92 24.72 -1.69
N LYS A 189 -13.58 24.44 -0.55
CA LYS A 189 -13.38 23.21 0.22
C LYS A 189 -13.69 21.98 -0.64
N TYR A 190 -14.81 21.99 -1.36
CA TYR A 190 -15.16 20.89 -2.25
C TYR A 190 -14.16 20.71 -3.40
N GLY A 191 -13.68 21.80 -3.99
CA GLY A 191 -12.63 21.79 -5.01
C GLY A 191 -11.30 21.22 -4.48
N LYS A 192 -10.94 21.54 -3.24
CA LYS A 192 -9.77 20.96 -2.54
C LYS A 192 -9.92 19.46 -2.35
N LEU A 193 -11.04 18.98 -1.81
CA LEU A 193 -11.29 17.53 -1.68
C LEU A 193 -11.28 16.82 -3.03
N LYS A 194 -11.86 17.44 -4.06
CA LYS A 194 -11.88 16.91 -5.43
C LYS A 194 -10.47 16.75 -5.99
N ARG A 195 -9.54 17.68 -5.69
CA ARG A 195 -8.13 17.55 -6.08
C ARG A 195 -7.44 16.40 -5.35
N TRP A 196 -7.67 16.26 -4.04
CA TRP A 196 -7.11 15.13 -3.26
C TRP A 196 -7.59 13.78 -3.80
N ARG A 197 -8.87 13.68 -4.15
CA ARG A 197 -9.45 12.51 -4.82
C ARG A 197 -8.94 12.26 -6.24
N LYS A 198 -8.13 13.16 -6.80
CA LYS A 198 -7.48 13.00 -8.11
C LYS A 198 -5.96 12.83 -7.97
N GLY A 199 -5.50 12.42 -6.79
CA GLY A 199 -4.08 12.15 -6.54
C GLY A 199 -3.26 13.37 -6.10
N THR A 200 -3.88 14.54 -5.88
CA THR A 200 -3.12 15.66 -5.28
C THR A 200 -2.81 15.33 -3.82
N ILE A 201 -1.52 15.30 -3.48
CA ILE A 201 -1.05 15.10 -2.11
C ILE A 201 -1.61 16.23 -1.20
N PRO A 202 -2.31 15.89 -0.11
CA PRO A 202 -2.73 16.86 0.89
C PRO A 202 -1.56 17.59 1.57
N ASP A 203 -1.75 18.87 1.88
CA ASP A 203 -0.90 19.54 2.87
C ASP A 203 -1.12 18.91 4.25
N LEU A 204 -0.04 18.70 5.00
CA LEU A 204 -0.09 17.94 6.25
C LEU A 204 -0.98 18.63 7.30
N SER A 205 -0.81 19.94 7.48
CA SER A 205 -1.56 20.73 8.46
C SER A 205 -3.05 20.79 8.10
N ASP A 206 -3.34 20.95 6.81
CA ASP A 206 -4.71 20.89 6.31
C ASP A 206 -5.36 19.52 6.54
N PHE A 207 -4.59 18.45 6.34
CA PHE A 207 -5.07 17.08 6.44
C PHE A 207 -5.29 16.64 7.90
N GLU A 208 -4.37 17.01 8.80
CA GLU A 208 -4.53 16.83 10.26
C GLU A 208 -5.80 17.51 10.74
N THR A 209 -5.98 18.79 10.38
CA THR A 209 -7.15 19.57 10.76
C THR A 209 -8.44 18.97 10.21
N PHE A 210 -8.41 18.51 8.95
CA PHE A 210 -9.53 17.81 8.33
C PHE A 210 -9.91 16.56 9.11
N ILE A 211 -8.94 15.69 9.43
CA ILE A 211 -9.17 14.43 10.15
C ILE A 211 -9.65 14.70 11.58
N ALA A 212 -9.05 15.67 12.27
CA ALA A 212 -9.47 16.09 13.61
C ALA A 212 -10.93 16.53 13.62
N ARG A 213 -11.33 17.38 12.68
CA ARG A 213 -12.71 17.83 12.55
C ARG A 213 -13.66 16.70 12.15
N LEU A 214 -13.23 15.81 11.25
CA LEU A 214 -14.04 14.68 10.78
C LEU A 214 -14.33 13.70 11.93
N CYS A 215 -13.36 13.50 12.83
CA CYS A 215 -13.46 12.62 13.99
C CYS A 215 -14.13 13.30 15.21
N ALA A 216 -14.16 14.63 15.25
CA ALA A 216 -14.74 15.40 16.34
C ALA A 216 -16.26 15.13 16.44
N GLY A 217 -16.66 14.26 17.36
CA GLY A 217 -18.06 13.96 17.68
C GLY A 217 -18.46 12.48 17.59
N HIS A 218 -17.55 11.55 17.31
CA HIS A 218 -17.92 10.16 16.95
C HIS A 218 -17.18 9.03 17.68
N ASP A 219 -16.57 9.28 18.86
CA ASP A 219 -15.75 8.30 19.61
C ASP A 219 -14.75 7.53 18.72
N SER A 220 -14.37 8.14 17.60
CA SER A 220 -13.40 7.59 16.67
C SER A 220 -12.04 8.04 17.16
N ASP A 221 -11.14 7.08 17.44
CA ASP A 221 -9.76 7.38 17.76
C ASP A 221 -9.13 8.20 16.63
N HIS A 222 -9.06 9.51 16.86
CA HIS A 222 -8.44 10.47 15.96
C HIS A 222 -7.03 10.02 15.57
N TYR A 223 -6.32 9.41 16.53
CA TYR A 223 -4.99 8.84 16.33
C TYR A 223 -4.97 7.69 15.31
N LEU A 224 -5.90 6.72 15.39
CA LEU A 224 -5.98 5.63 14.43
C LEU A 224 -6.41 6.14 13.05
N ALA A 225 -7.36 7.06 13.00
CA ALA A 225 -7.78 7.70 11.75
C ALA A 225 -6.61 8.44 11.09
N TRP A 226 -5.81 9.15 11.90
CA TRP A 226 -4.59 9.82 11.46
C TRP A 226 -3.54 8.84 10.93
N MET A 227 -3.24 7.78 11.70
CA MET A 227 -2.28 6.76 11.31
C MET A 227 -2.68 6.09 9.99
N LYS A 228 -3.96 5.69 9.87
CA LYS A 228 -4.50 5.09 8.65
C LYS A 228 -4.40 6.02 7.45
N ALA A 229 -4.61 7.31 7.66
CA ALA A 229 -4.48 8.32 6.63
C ALA A 229 -3.03 8.51 6.17
N GLN A 230 -2.07 8.48 7.10
CA GLN A 230 -0.65 8.48 6.76
C GLN A 230 -0.26 7.25 5.96
N VAL A 231 -0.73 6.06 6.37
CA VAL A 231 -0.53 4.83 5.62
C VAL A 231 -1.13 4.93 4.22
N ALA A 232 -2.36 5.41 4.08
CA ALA A 232 -2.99 5.58 2.78
C ALA A 232 -2.20 6.51 1.84
N LEU A 233 -1.61 7.58 2.37
CA LEU A 233 -0.75 8.48 1.60
C LEU A 233 0.57 7.84 1.20
N ALA A 234 1.28 7.22 2.13
CA ALA A 234 2.57 6.58 1.88
C ALA A 234 2.41 5.41 0.91
N TRP A 235 1.44 4.53 1.18
CA TRP A 235 1.17 3.37 0.34
C TRP A 235 0.67 3.77 -1.05
N GLY A 236 -0.20 4.78 -1.15
CA GLY A 236 -0.65 5.30 -2.44
C GLY A 236 0.51 5.77 -3.32
N ARG A 237 1.47 6.51 -2.75
CA ARG A 237 2.68 6.95 -3.49
C ARG A 237 3.54 5.78 -3.94
N LEU A 238 3.74 4.78 -3.07
CA LEU A 238 4.50 3.59 -3.44
C LEU A 238 3.83 2.85 -4.60
N ILE A 239 2.50 2.74 -4.59
CA ILE A 239 1.76 2.14 -5.72
C ILE A 239 1.94 2.96 -6.99
N ASP A 240 1.84 4.30 -6.92
CA ASP A 240 2.02 5.17 -8.09
C ASP A 240 3.42 4.98 -8.72
N GLU A 241 4.48 4.91 -7.89
CA GLU A 241 5.86 4.65 -8.35
C GLU A 241 6.01 3.27 -9.02
N GLU A 242 5.40 2.23 -8.43
CA GLU A 242 5.49 0.87 -8.95
C GLU A 242 4.69 0.68 -10.24
N GLU A 243 3.52 1.33 -10.37
CA GLU A 243 2.73 1.28 -11.60
C GLU A 243 3.40 1.96 -12.79
N GLU A 244 4.08 3.09 -12.55
CA GLU A 244 4.86 3.76 -13.60
C GLU A 244 5.98 2.84 -14.12
N ALA A 245 6.69 2.16 -13.20
CA ALA A 245 7.72 1.20 -13.56
C ALA A 245 7.15 -0.01 -14.33
N LEU A 246 6.02 -0.56 -13.89
CA LEU A 246 5.33 -1.67 -14.56
C LEU A 246 4.84 -1.29 -15.95
N ALA A 247 4.30 -0.09 -16.15
CA ALA A 247 3.79 0.37 -17.44
C ALA A 247 4.89 0.37 -18.52
N SER A 248 6.12 0.75 -18.14
CA SER A 248 7.29 0.70 -19.04
C SER A 248 7.63 -0.73 -19.46
N ILE A 249 7.59 -1.67 -18.51
CA ILE A 249 7.85 -3.10 -18.76
C ILE A 249 6.76 -3.69 -19.66
N ALA A 250 5.49 -3.46 -19.31
CA ALA A 250 4.31 -3.93 -20.03
C ALA A 250 4.25 -3.46 -21.49
N THR A 251 4.76 -2.26 -21.77
CA THR A 251 4.88 -1.72 -23.13
C THR A 251 5.96 -2.45 -23.93
N THR A 252 7.06 -2.83 -23.27
CA THR A 252 8.20 -3.48 -23.91
C THR A 252 8.01 -4.99 -24.09
N HIS A 253 7.40 -5.65 -23.09
CA HIS A 253 7.16 -7.09 -23.02
C HIS A 253 5.72 -7.36 -22.55
N PRO A 254 4.73 -7.32 -23.47
CA PRO A 254 3.31 -7.49 -23.12
C PRO A 254 2.98 -8.85 -22.48
N ASP A 255 3.77 -9.88 -22.77
CA ASP A 255 3.65 -11.23 -22.19
C ASP A 255 3.90 -11.25 -20.67
N LEU A 256 4.55 -10.22 -20.12
CA LEU A 256 4.85 -10.12 -18.70
C LEU A 256 3.81 -9.32 -17.89
N GLN A 257 2.73 -8.84 -18.53
CA GLN A 257 1.70 -8.02 -17.88
C GLN A 257 0.94 -8.73 -16.74
N CYS A 258 0.91 -10.06 -16.76
CA CYS A 258 0.21 -10.85 -15.74
C CYS A 258 0.87 -10.81 -14.34
N PHE A 259 2.11 -10.32 -14.22
CA PHE A 259 2.88 -10.35 -12.98
C PHE A 259 2.70 -9.12 -12.08
N ASN A 260 1.48 -8.57 -12.01
CA ASN A 260 1.15 -7.45 -11.13
C ASN A 260 0.70 -7.93 -9.73
N ALA A 261 1.41 -7.50 -8.68
CA ALA A 261 1.13 -7.89 -7.30
C ALA A 261 0.36 -6.83 -6.48
N ILE A 262 0.06 -5.65 -7.03
CA ILE A 262 -0.52 -4.49 -6.32
C ILE A 262 -1.91 -4.76 -5.71
N GLY A 263 -2.65 -5.75 -6.19
CA GLY A 263 -3.95 -6.14 -5.62
C GLY A 263 -3.88 -7.24 -4.56
N SER A 264 -2.69 -7.70 -4.18
CA SER A 264 -2.53 -8.99 -3.50
C SER A 264 -2.63 -8.93 -1.98
N TYR A 265 -2.94 -7.78 -1.37
CA TYR A 265 -2.85 -7.58 0.08
C TYR A 265 -3.59 -8.66 0.88
N SER A 266 -4.76 -9.10 0.42
CA SER A 266 -5.54 -10.16 1.08
C SER A 266 -4.78 -11.50 1.20
N ALA A 267 -3.97 -11.86 0.21
CA ALA A 267 -3.16 -13.07 0.26
C ALA A 267 -2.14 -13.02 1.40
N TYR A 268 -1.56 -11.84 1.64
CA TYR A 268 -0.61 -11.61 2.71
C TYR A 268 -1.31 -11.63 4.07
N TRP A 269 -2.43 -10.91 4.19
CA TRP A 269 -3.19 -10.83 5.44
C TRP A 269 -3.64 -12.20 5.94
N ASN A 270 -4.02 -13.11 5.03
CA ASN A 270 -4.42 -14.48 5.39
C ASN A 270 -3.35 -15.22 6.22
N HIS A 271 -2.05 -14.93 6.02
CA HIS A 271 -0.97 -15.53 6.82
C HIS A 271 -0.89 -14.98 8.25
N TYR A 272 -1.34 -13.75 8.48
CA TYR A 272 -1.30 -13.06 9.77
C TYR A 272 -2.64 -13.10 10.52
N GLN A 273 -3.74 -13.41 9.82
CA GLN A 273 -5.10 -13.44 10.37
C GLN A 273 -5.22 -14.28 11.65
N LYS A 274 -4.54 -15.44 11.70
CA LYS A 274 -4.53 -16.27 12.92
C LYS A 274 -3.89 -15.54 14.10
N GLN A 275 -2.79 -14.83 13.90
CA GLN A 275 -2.12 -14.09 14.98
C GLN A 275 -3.02 -12.98 15.52
N ALA A 276 -3.72 -12.26 14.64
CA ALA A 276 -4.72 -11.27 15.05
C ALA A 276 -5.87 -11.90 15.86
N ALA A 277 -6.34 -13.09 15.46
CA ALA A 277 -7.35 -13.84 16.20
C ALA A 277 -6.85 -14.35 17.56
N ASP A 278 -5.58 -14.76 17.66
CA ASP A 278 -4.96 -15.19 18.91
C ASP A 278 -4.80 -13.99 19.89
N ILE A 279 -4.41 -12.80 19.40
CA ILE A 279 -4.40 -11.55 20.19
C ILE A 279 -5.80 -11.24 20.73
N SER A 280 -6.85 -11.47 19.94
CA SER A 280 -8.23 -11.29 20.39
C SER A 280 -8.65 -12.23 21.54
N ALA A 281 -7.98 -13.37 21.70
CA ALA A 281 -8.38 -14.40 22.65
C ALA A 281 -7.60 -14.34 23.97
N ALA A 282 -6.52 -13.55 24.03
CA ALA A 282 -5.66 -13.35 25.19
C ALA A 282 -6.20 -12.28 26.15
#